data_AF-A0A5F2B5X3-F1
#
_entry.id   AF-A0A5F2B5X3-F1
#
_cell.length_a   1.000
_cell.length_b   1.000
_cell.length_c   1.000
_cell.angle_alpha   90.00
_cell.angle_beta   90.00
_cell.angle_gamma   90.00
#
_symmetry.space_group_name_H-M   'P 1'
#
loop_
_entity.id
_entity.type
_entity.pdbx_description
1 polymer ?
#
loop_
_entity_poly.entity_id
_entity_poly.type
_entity_poly.pdbx_seq_one_letter_code
_entity_poly.pdbx_strand_id
1 'polypeptide(L)'
;MFYTELNAKIDYSRDNLRWNAWGAYGQDFFRVGQMQEILAFLADEFKISDIRKTPPVALEEITLPKSSFSPAQIRELGKISGGKNFSTERRERVLHSAGRSYYDVLRLSFNTLKSFVDGVIYPSKESEISKI
;
A
#
# COMPACT_ATOMS: atom_id res chain seq x y z
N MET A 1 -1.33 -20.50 -23.76
CA MET A 1 -2.09 -19.26 -24.00
C MET A 1 -1.76 -18.32 -22.85
N PHE A 2 -0.83 -17.37 -23.07
CA PHE A 2 -0.50 -16.38 -22.04
C PHE A 2 -1.66 -15.39 -21.95
N TYR A 3 -2.38 -15.43 -20.84
CA TYR A 3 -3.51 -14.55 -20.58
C TYR A 3 -2.96 -13.18 -20.15
N THR A 4 -2.84 -12.25 -21.09
CA THR A 4 -2.66 -10.83 -20.77
C THR A 4 -3.99 -10.11 -20.95
N GLU A 5 -4.94 -10.39 -20.08
CA GLU A 5 -6.03 -9.42 -19.84
C GLU A 5 -5.48 -8.34 -18.92
N LEU A 6 -4.73 -7.42 -19.50
CA LEU A 6 -4.50 -6.12 -18.89
C LEU A 6 -5.83 -5.36 -19.00
N ASN A 7 -6.61 -5.35 -17.92
CA ASN A 7 -7.73 -4.43 -17.82
C ASN A 7 -7.17 -2.99 -17.92
N ALA A 8 -7.27 -2.40 -19.11
CA ALA A 8 -6.72 -1.07 -19.40
C ALA A 8 -7.46 0.06 -18.66
N LYS A 9 -8.58 -0.25 -17.99
CA LYS A 9 -9.42 0.71 -17.27
C LYS A 9 -9.24 0.66 -15.76
N ILE A 10 -8.19 -0.01 -15.26
CA ILE A 10 -7.90 0.00 -13.82
C ILE A 10 -7.59 1.42 -13.39
N ASP A 11 -8.32 1.91 -12.39
CA ASP A 11 -7.99 3.17 -11.74
C ASP A 11 -6.77 2.97 -10.82
N TYR A 12 -5.63 3.50 -11.27
CA TYR A 12 -4.38 3.51 -10.52
C TYR A 12 -4.21 4.78 -9.68
N SER A 13 -5.29 5.54 -9.44
CA SER A 13 -5.27 6.65 -8.50
C SER A 13 -4.77 6.19 -7.14
N ARG A 14 -4.07 7.10 -6.45
CA ARG A 14 -3.46 6.80 -5.15
C ARG A 14 -4.50 6.37 -4.11
N ASP A 15 -5.73 6.85 -4.23
CA ASP A 15 -6.84 6.50 -3.34
C ASP A 15 -7.38 5.10 -3.60
N ASN A 16 -7.29 4.63 -4.84
CA ASN A 16 -7.78 3.31 -5.24
C ASN A 16 -6.71 2.20 -5.14
N LEU A 17 -5.43 2.52 -5.00
CA LEU A 17 -4.39 1.51 -4.81
C LEU A 17 -4.43 0.87 -3.42
N ARG A 18 -4.29 -0.47 -3.35
CA ARG A 18 -4.19 -1.19 -2.09
C ARG A 18 -2.94 -0.77 -1.33
N TRP A 19 -3.12 -0.39 -0.07
CA TRP A 19 -2.01 0.04 0.79
C TRP A 19 -1.14 -1.12 1.28
N ASN A 20 -1.70 -2.33 1.40
CA ASN A 20 -1.06 -3.53 1.94
C ASN A 20 -0.87 -4.66 0.91
N ALA A 21 -1.23 -4.47 -0.36
CA ALA A 21 -1.18 -5.52 -1.38
C ALA A 21 -0.95 -4.94 -2.78
N TRP A 22 -0.94 -5.80 -3.79
CA TRP A 22 -0.80 -5.39 -5.19
C TRP A 22 -2.12 -4.89 -5.78
N GLY A 23 -2.01 -3.94 -6.70
CA GLY A 23 -3.13 -3.49 -7.54
C GLY A 23 -4.15 -2.60 -6.84
N ALA A 24 -5.25 -2.37 -7.56
CA ALA A 24 -6.34 -1.49 -7.18
C ALA A 24 -7.44 -2.20 -6.37
N TYR A 25 -8.13 -1.46 -5.51
CA TYR A 25 -9.40 -1.89 -4.94
C TYR A 25 -10.40 -2.14 -6.09
N GLY A 26 -11.14 -3.25 -6.00
CA GLY A 26 -12.07 -3.70 -7.05
C GLY A 26 -11.42 -4.49 -8.20
N GLN A 27 -10.11 -4.76 -8.15
CA GLN A 27 -9.45 -5.69 -9.06
C GLN A 27 -8.90 -6.89 -8.27
N ASP A 28 -9.65 -7.98 -8.31
CA ASP A 28 -9.32 -9.24 -7.63
C ASP A 28 -9.18 -10.39 -8.63
N PHE A 29 -9.08 -11.62 -8.12
CA PHE A 29 -9.00 -12.82 -8.93
C PHE A 29 -10.12 -12.88 -9.99
N PHE A 30 -9.71 -12.96 -11.26
CA PHE A 30 -10.60 -12.91 -12.41
C PHE A 30 -11.63 -14.05 -12.48
N ARG A 31 -11.35 -15.19 -11.84
CA ARG A 31 -12.22 -16.39 -11.85
C ARG A 31 -13.03 -16.52 -10.56
N VAL A 32 -13.71 -15.45 -10.14
CA VAL A 32 -14.54 -15.47 -8.92
C VAL A 32 -15.55 -16.62 -8.94
N GLY A 33 -16.17 -16.90 -10.10
CA GLY A 33 -17.14 -18.00 -10.25
C GLY A 33 -16.55 -19.41 -10.13
N GLN A 34 -15.22 -19.57 -10.19
CA GLN A 34 -14.52 -20.84 -10.01
C GLN A 34 -13.71 -20.89 -8.71
N MET A 35 -13.95 -19.94 -7.80
CA MET A 35 -13.12 -19.80 -6.60
C MET A 35 -13.19 -21.04 -5.71
N GLN A 36 -14.35 -21.71 -5.62
CA GLN A 36 -14.49 -22.91 -4.78
C GLN A 36 -13.64 -24.07 -5.31
N GLU A 37 -13.62 -24.28 -6.61
CA GLU A 37 -12.83 -25.32 -7.27
C GLU A 37 -11.32 -25.02 -7.17
N ILE A 38 -10.94 -23.75 -7.35
CA ILE A 38 -9.56 -23.30 -7.15
C ILE A 38 -9.11 -23.55 -5.71
N LEU A 39 -9.94 -23.19 -4.73
CA LEU A 39 -9.62 -23.40 -3.31
C LEU A 39 -9.55 -24.89 -2.95
N ALA A 40 -10.44 -25.73 -3.50
CA ALA A 40 -10.40 -27.19 -3.29
C ALA A 40 -9.13 -27.81 -3.87
N PHE A 41 -8.73 -27.40 -5.09
CA PHE A 41 -7.47 -27.81 -5.69
C PHE A 41 -6.26 -27.41 -4.84
N LEU A 42 -6.20 -26.16 -4.37
CA LEU A 42 -5.12 -25.70 -3.51
C LEU A 42 -5.09 -26.43 -2.16
N ALA A 43 -6.26 -26.75 -1.58
CA ALA A 43 -6.34 -27.50 -0.34
C ALA A 43 -5.76 -28.91 -0.46
N ASP A 44 -6.08 -29.61 -1.56
CA ASP A 44 -5.49 -30.92 -1.85
C ASP A 44 -3.99 -30.82 -2.14
N GLU A 45 -3.54 -29.84 -2.93
CA GLU A 45 -2.13 -29.66 -3.27
C GLU A 45 -1.27 -29.38 -2.03
N PHE A 46 -1.73 -28.48 -1.15
CA PHE A 46 -1.04 -28.15 0.11
C PHE A 46 -1.32 -29.15 1.25
N LYS A 47 -2.13 -30.18 1.01
CA LYS A 47 -2.54 -31.19 2.00
C LYS A 47 -3.08 -30.56 3.29
N ILE A 48 -3.90 -29.53 3.14
CA ILE A 48 -4.58 -28.84 4.26
C ILE A 48 -6.05 -29.25 4.32
N SER A 49 -6.54 -29.51 5.53
CA SER A 49 -7.93 -29.92 5.76
C SER A 49 -8.90 -28.75 5.92
N ASP A 50 -8.38 -27.55 6.17
CA ASP A 50 -9.18 -26.33 6.40
C ASP A 50 -8.41 -25.08 5.93
N ILE A 51 -9.14 -24.14 5.33
CA ILE A 51 -8.60 -22.87 4.85
C ILE A 51 -8.98 -21.79 5.85
N ARG A 52 -8.01 -21.42 6.69
CA ARG A 52 -8.20 -20.39 7.71
C ARG A 52 -8.32 -19.01 7.06
N LYS A 53 -9.27 -18.21 7.54
CA LYS A 53 -9.37 -16.79 7.18
C LYS A 53 -8.37 -15.99 8.00
N THR A 54 -7.48 -15.27 7.33
CA THR A 54 -6.47 -14.39 7.94
C THR A 54 -6.63 -12.97 7.38
N PRO A 55 -7.68 -12.22 7.78
CA PRO A 55 -7.89 -10.87 7.27
C PRO A 55 -6.76 -9.94 7.72
N PRO A 56 -6.37 -8.95 6.88
CA PRO A 56 -5.44 -7.92 7.30
C PRO A 56 -6.08 -6.97 8.32
N VAL A 57 -5.25 -6.29 9.12
CA VAL A 57 -5.69 -5.18 9.98
C VAL A 57 -6.19 -4.00 9.13
N ALA A 58 -7.00 -3.11 9.73
CA ALA A 58 -7.37 -1.87 9.06
C ALA A 58 -6.17 -0.89 8.98
N LEU A 59 -6.18 0.03 8.00
CA LEU A 59 -5.12 1.03 7.84
C LEU A 59 -5.00 1.92 9.09
N GLU A 60 -6.13 2.21 9.72
CA GLU A 60 -6.27 3.06 10.90
C GLU A 60 -5.67 2.40 12.15
N GLU A 61 -5.65 1.06 12.18
CA GLU A 61 -5.14 0.24 13.28
C GLU A 61 -3.62 0.02 13.23
N ILE A 62 -2.96 0.43 12.14
CA ILE A 62 -1.51 0.37 12.04
C ILE A 62 -0.87 1.22 13.15
N THR A 63 0.05 0.59 13.88
CA THR A 63 0.86 1.24 14.92
C THR A 63 1.89 2.13 14.27
N LEU A 64 1.46 3.34 13.94
CA LEU A 64 2.26 4.37 13.30
C LEU A 64 2.79 5.37 14.35
N PRO A 65 4.11 5.47 14.57
CA PRO A 65 4.69 6.52 15.40
C PRO A 65 4.33 7.92 14.90
N LYS A 66 4.28 8.91 15.79
CA LYS A 66 4.16 10.31 15.38
C LYS A 66 5.33 10.69 14.47
N SER A 67 5.07 11.55 13.49
CA SER A 67 6.13 12.11 12.64
C SER A 67 7.18 12.80 13.51
N SER A 68 8.45 12.57 13.21
CA SER A 68 9.57 13.24 13.88
C SER A 68 9.77 14.69 13.44
N PHE A 69 9.11 15.13 12.36
CA PHE A 69 9.25 16.49 11.86
C PHE A 69 8.72 17.53 12.86
N SER A 70 9.56 18.53 13.14
CA SER A 70 9.13 19.72 13.87
C SER A 70 8.17 20.57 13.02
N PRO A 71 7.32 21.41 13.65
CA PRO A 71 6.48 22.36 12.93
C PRO A 71 7.28 23.30 12.01
N ALA A 72 8.54 23.59 12.33
CA ALA A 72 9.41 24.41 11.48
C ALA A 72 9.77 23.67 10.18
N GLN A 73 10.23 22.42 10.28
CA GLN A 73 10.56 21.58 9.12
C GLN A 73 9.34 21.36 8.22
N ILE A 74 8.15 21.11 8.81
CA ILE A 74 6.90 20.98 8.06
C ILE A 74 6.62 22.24 7.22
N ARG A 75 6.81 23.43 7.81
CA ARG A 75 6.62 24.70 7.09
C ARG A 75 7.66 24.91 6.00
N GLU A 76 8.92 24.55 6.24
CA GLU A 76 10.01 24.72 5.27
C GLU A 76 9.83 23.79 4.06
N LEU A 77 9.59 22.50 4.30
CA LEU A 77 9.29 21.53 3.25
C LEU A 77 8.03 21.92 2.46
N GLY A 78 6.99 22.37 3.16
CA GLY A 78 5.77 22.87 2.53
C GLY A 78 5.96 24.13 1.67
N LYS A 79 7.01 24.94 1.89
CA LYS A 79 7.34 26.08 1.02
C LYS A 79 8.02 25.65 -0.28
N ILE A 80 8.67 24.49 -0.30
CA ILE A 80 9.41 24.02 -1.48
C ILE A 80 8.45 23.54 -2.57
N SER A 81 7.56 22.59 -2.25
CA SER A 81 6.62 21.99 -3.20
C SER A 81 5.19 22.53 -3.11
N GLY A 82 4.92 23.40 -2.12
CA GLY A 82 3.58 23.84 -1.75
C GLY A 82 2.93 22.90 -0.72
N GLY A 83 2.18 23.46 0.24
CA GLY A 83 1.64 22.69 1.37
C GLY A 83 0.74 21.50 1.01
N LYS A 84 0.15 21.49 -0.20
CA LYS A 84 -0.64 20.33 -0.70
C LYS A 84 0.22 19.15 -1.16
N ASN A 85 1.49 19.41 -1.47
CA ASN A 85 2.45 18.45 -1.99
C ASN A 85 3.42 17.97 -0.89
N PHE A 86 3.10 18.19 0.37
CA PHE A 86 3.81 17.61 1.51
C PHE A 86 2.78 17.11 2.53
N SER A 87 2.97 15.87 2.99
CA SER A 87 2.02 15.21 3.90
C SER A 87 2.75 14.45 5.00
N THR A 88 2.35 14.69 6.24
CA THR A 88 2.71 13.86 7.40
C THR A 88 1.55 12.95 7.82
N GLU A 89 0.53 12.83 6.97
CA GLU A 89 -0.70 12.08 7.29
C GLU A 89 -0.47 10.57 7.25
N ARG A 90 -1.29 9.85 8.04
CA ARG A 90 -1.21 8.40 8.22
C ARG A 90 -1.13 7.64 6.92
N ARG A 91 -2.11 7.89 6.05
CA ARG A 91 -2.28 7.17 4.79
C ARG A 91 -1.02 7.28 3.95
N GLU A 92 -0.57 8.51 3.69
CA GLU A 92 0.63 8.77 2.89
C GLU A 92 1.87 8.11 3.49
N ARG A 93 2.09 8.24 4.80
CA ARG A 93 3.23 7.62 5.46
C ARG A 93 3.20 6.09 5.35
N VAL A 94 2.07 5.45 5.62
CA VAL A 94 1.95 3.97 5.52
C VAL A 94 2.19 3.50 4.08
N LEU A 95 1.59 4.16 3.08
CA LEU A 95 1.73 3.77 1.68
C LEU A 95 3.17 3.85 1.15
N HIS A 96 4.01 4.71 1.74
CA HIS A 96 5.40 4.94 1.30
C HIS A 96 6.46 4.32 2.23
N SER A 97 6.05 3.54 3.23
CA SER A 97 6.99 2.95 4.19
C SER A 97 7.48 1.55 3.82
N ALA A 98 6.84 0.89 2.86
CA ALA A 98 7.23 -0.45 2.41
C ALA A 98 6.82 -0.70 0.95
N GLY A 99 7.54 -1.62 0.29
CA GLY A 99 7.26 -2.04 -1.07
C GLY A 99 6.12 -3.06 -1.17
N ARG A 100 6.21 -3.95 -2.16
CA ARG A 100 5.23 -5.02 -2.42
C ARG A 100 5.88 -6.40 -2.49
N SER A 101 7.02 -6.58 -1.81
CA SER A 101 7.54 -7.93 -1.57
C SER A 101 6.58 -8.70 -0.67
N TYR A 102 6.66 -10.04 -0.71
CA TYR A 102 5.89 -10.90 0.20
C TYR A 102 6.05 -10.48 1.67
N TYR A 103 7.29 -10.19 2.08
CA TYR A 103 7.61 -9.78 3.44
C TYR A 103 7.03 -8.41 3.81
N ASP A 104 6.98 -7.46 2.86
CA ASP A 104 6.35 -6.15 3.07
C ASP A 104 4.83 -6.28 3.24
N VAL A 105 4.20 -7.03 2.35
CA VAL A 105 2.75 -7.25 2.35
C VAL A 105 2.29 -7.88 3.66
N LEU A 106 3.00 -8.90 4.17
CA LEU A 106 2.69 -9.49 5.47
C LEU A 106 2.87 -8.50 6.62
N ARG A 107 3.97 -7.74 6.62
CA ARG A 107 4.24 -6.79 7.70
C ARG A 107 3.23 -5.65 7.76
N LEU A 108 2.79 -5.18 6.60
CA LEU A 108 1.69 -4.22 6.49
C LEU A 108 0.37 -4.86 6.95
N SER A 109 0.04 -6.05 6.43
CA SER A 109 -1.23 -6.73 6.71
C SER A 109 -1.42 -7.12 8.17
N PHE A 110 -0.34 -7.41 8.90
CA PHE A 110 -0.39 -7.88 10.28
C PHE A 110 0.19 -6.89 11.29
N ASN A 111 0.35 -5.61 10.91
CA ASN A 111 0.85 -4.55 11.79
C ASN A 111 2.22 -4.88 12.47
N THR A 112 3.17 -5.38 11.69
CA THR A 112 4.53 -5.73 12.18
C THR A 112 5.64 -4.94 11.48
N LEU A 113 5.30 -3.93 10.68
CA LEU A 113 6.27 -2.99 10.13
C LEU A 113 6.86 -2.12 11.26
N LYS A 114 8.19 -2.03 11.31
CA LYS A 114 8.91 -1.37 12.41
C LYS A 114 9.32 0.07 12.14
N SER A 115 9.41 0.45 10.85
CA SER A 115 9.94 1.73 10.43
C SER A 115 8.99 2.34 9.42
N PHE A 116 8.73 3.63 9.59
CA PHE A 116 7.85 4.41 8.72
C PHE A 116 8.55 5.69 8.31
N VAL A 117 8.25 6.19 7.12
CA VAL A 117 8.65 7.54 6.73
C VAL A 117 7.94 8.57 7.62
N ASP A 118 8.58 9.70 7.88
CA ASP A 118 8.00 10.78 8.70
C ASP A 118 7.10 11.73 7.90
N GLY A 119 7.26 11.76 6.59
CA GLY A 119 6.42 12.50 5.68
C GLY A 119 6.71 12.12 4.23
N VAL A 120 5.83 12.56 3.35
CA VAL A 120 5.90 12.32 1.91
C VAL A 120 5.80 13.65 1.19
N ILE A 121 6.70 13.88 0.24
CA ILE A 121 6.74 15.09 -0.58
C ILE A 121 6.61 14.71 -2.05
N TYR A 122 5.77 15.47 -2.76
CA TYR A 122 5.46 15.30 -4.18
C TYR A 122 5.98 16.51 -4.97
N PRO A 123 7.30 16.59 -5.25
CA PRO A 123 7.83 17.66 -6.07
C PRO A 123 7.23 17.61 -7.48
N SER A 124 6.88 18.77 -8.01
CA SER A 124 6.27 18.95 -9.34
C SER A 124 7.28 19.31 -10.42
N LYS A 125 8.51 19.68 -10.03
CA LYS A 125 9.59 20.07 -10.93
C LYS A 125 10.97 19.79 -10.32
N GLU A 126 11.97 19.65 -11.18
CA GLU A 126 13.35 19.34 -10.78
C GLU A 126 13.98 20.36 -9.82
N SER A 127 13.67 21.65 -10.00
CA SER A 127 14.15 22.71 -9.09
C SER A 127 13.61 22.60 -7.66
N GLU A 128 12.54 21.84 -7.42
CA GLU A 128 12.04 21.52 -6.07
C GLU A 128 12.84 20.36 -5.48
N ILE A 129 13.15 19.33 -6.28
CA ILE A 129 13.96 18.18 -5.86
C ILE A 129 15.31 18.65 -5.31
N SER A 130 15.96 19.59 -6.00
CA SER A 130 17.26 20.13 -5.57
C SER A 130 17.22 20.93 -4.27
N LYS A 131 16.04 21.27 -3.75
CA LYS A 131 15.84 22.06 -2.52
C LYS A 131 15.41 21.23 -1.32
N ILE A 132 14.95 20.00 -1.56
CA ILE A 132 14.56 19.02 -0.53
C ILE A 132 15.83 18.41 0.06
#